data_AF-A0ABD5BQ58-F1
#
_entry.id   AF-A0ABD5BQ58-F1
#
_cell.length_a   1.000
_cell.length_b   1.000
_cell.length_c   1.000
_cell.angle_alpha   90.00
_cell.angle_beta   90.00
_cell.angle_gamma   90.00
#
_symmetry.space_group_name_H-M   'P 1'
#
loop_
_entity.id
_entity.type
_entity.pdbx_description
1 polymer ?
#
loop_
_entity_poly.entity_id
_entity_poly.type
_entity_poly.pdbx_seq_one_letter_code
_entity_poly.pdbx_strand_id
1 'polypeptide(L)'
;TAISDKLERRHPHIFGDAEGGDSEAVAARWEQLKAGERAEKALHSVLDDIPQALPALMKAHKIQKRCASVGFDWNTLGPVLDKVYEEIDEVMHEARQAVVDESKL
;
A
#
# COMPACT_ATOMS: atom_id res chain seq x y z
N THR A 1 -22.43 3.61 -19.07
CA THR A 1 -22.55 2.26 -18.49
C THR A 1 -21.36 1.84 -17.65
N ALA A 2 -20.12 2.21 -18.01
CA ALA A 2 -18.87 1.78 -17.34
C ALA A 2 -18.74 1.90 -15.80
N ILE A 3 -19.52 2.74 -15.10
CA ILE A 3 -19.47 2.85 -13.63
C ILE A 3 -20.33 1.76 -12.96
N SER A 4 -21.50 1.42 -13.51
CA SER A 4 -22.37 0.37 -12.98
C SER A 4 -21.67 -0.98 -13.06
N ASP A 5 -21.16 -1.33 -14.26
CA ASP A 5 -20.44 -2.57 -14.51
C ASP A 5 -19.23 -2.73 -13.57
N LYS A 6 -18.55 -1.62 -13.25
CA LYS A 6 -17.41 -1.59 -12.33
C LYS A 6 -17.82 -1.79 -10.87
N LEU A 7 -18.95 -1.23 -10.46
CA LEU A 7 -19.48 -1.42 -9.11
C LEU A 7 -19.96 -2.85 -8.89
N GLU A 8 -20.66 -3.42 -9.88
CA GLU A 8 -21.12 -4.80 -9.89
C GLU A 8 -19.92 -5.78 -9.86
N ARG A 9 -18.91 -5.58 -10.73
CA ARG A 9 -17.70 -6.40 -10.76
C ARG A 9 -16.93 -6.40 -9.42
N ARG A 10 -16.92 -5.28 -8.71
CA ARG A 10 -16.17 -5.14 -7.47
C ARG A 10 -16.94 -5.45 -6.19
N HIS A 11 -18.28 -5.51 -6.25
CA HIS A 11 -19.14 -5.90 -5.13
C HIS A 11 -20.10 -7.05 -5.49
N PRO A 12 -19.57 -8.20 -5.92
CA PRO A 12 -20.40 -9.37 -6.24
C PRO A 12 -21.13 -9.96 -5.02
N HIS A 13 -20.78 -9.54 -3.79
CA HIS A 13 -21.52 -9.88 -2.57
C HIS A 13 -22.72 -8.95 -2.30
N ILE A 14 -22.81 -7.82 -3.01
CA ILE A 14 -23.95 -6.88 -2.95
C ILE A 14 -24.85 -7.09 -4.18
N PHE A 15 -24.26 -7.35 -5.35
CA PHE A 15 -24.96 -7.35 -6.63
C PHE A 15 -25.01 -8.72 -7.33
N GLY A 16 -24.45 -9.79 -6.73
CA GLY A 16 -24.44 -11.15 -7.30
C GLY A 16 -24.56 -12.23 -6.23
N ASP A 17 -24.28 -13.48 -6.62
CA ASP A 17 -24.50 -14.67 -5.76
C ASP A 17 -23.29 -15.05 -4.87
N ALA A 18 -22.27 -14.18 -4.78
CA ALA A 18 -21.11 -14.51 -3.96
C ALA A 18 -21.45 -14.30 -2.47
N GLU A 19 -21.31 -15.34 -1.64
CA GLU A 19 -21.46 -15.19 -0.20
C GLU A 19 -20.50 -14.12 0.34
N GLY A 20 -21.03 -13.23 1.18
CA GLY A 20 -20.24 -12.24 1.90
C GLY A 20 -19.35 -12.95 2.91
N GLY A 21 -18.05 -13.04 2.61
CA GLY A 21 -17.06 -13.50 3.58
C GLY A 21 -16.81 -12.43 4.66
N ASP A 22 -15.94 -12.77 5.62
CA ASP A 22 -15.43 -11.80 6.59
C ASP A 22 -14.81 -10.58 5.84
N SER A 23 -14.86 -9.42 6.49
CA SER A 23 -14.32 -8.15 6.02
C SER A 23 -12.92 -8.24 5.43
N GLU A 24 -12.06 -9.09 6.02
CA GLU A 24 -10.71 -9.33 5.55
C GLU A 24 -10.67 -10.07 4.20
N ALA A 25 -11.52 -11.09 4.02
CA ALA A 25 -11.66 -11.83 2.78
C ALA A 25 -12.23 -10.93 1.65
N VAL A 26 -13.19 -10.06 1.99
CA VAL A 26 -13.73 -9.06 1.05
C VAL A 26 -12.65 -8.07 0.63
N ALA A 27 -11.84 -7.57 1.57
CA ALA A 27 -10.74 -6.66 1.28
C ALA A 27 -9.63 -7.30 0.43
N ALA A 28 -9.30 -8.57 0.66
CA ALA A 28 -8.33 -9.32 -0.14
C ALA A 28 -8.82 -9.49 -1.59
N ARG A 29 -10.06 -9.91 -1.77
CA ARG A 29 -10.69 -10.04 -3.10
C ARG A 29 -10.74 -8.72 -3.85
N TRP A 30 -11.04 -7.63 -3.15
CA TRP A 30 -11.02 -6.28 -3.72
C TRP A 30 -9.64 -5.91 -4.27
N GLU A 31 -8.56 -6.16 -3.51
CA GLU A 31 -7.20 -5.87 -3.98
C GLU A 31 -6.79 -6.77 -5.16
N GLN A 32 -7.23 -8.04 -5.20
CA GLN A 32 -7.02 -8.93 -6.37
C GLN A 32 -7.72 -8.40 -7.63
N LEU A 33 -8.99 -8.00 -7.52
CA LEU A 33 -9.72 -7.40 -8.64
C LEU A 33 -9.04 -6.12 -9.13
N LYS A 34 -8.60 -5.27 -8.20
CA LYS A 34 -7.82 -4.08 -8.50
C LYS A 34 -6.50 -4.41 -9.19
N ALA A 35 -5.85 -5.53 -8.84
CA ALA A 35 -4.62 -5.97 -9.49
C ALA A 35 -4.87 -6.38 -10.95
N GLY A 36 -5.95 -7.13 -11.23
CA GLY A 36 -6.36 -7.45 -12.59
C GLY A 36 -6.63 -6.19 -13.43
N GLU A 37 -7.33 -5.20 -12.87
CA GLU A 37 -7.57 -3.91 -13.54
C GLU A 37 -6.30 -3.13 -13.87
N ARG A 38 -5.23 -3.26 -13.06
CA ARG A 38 -3.94 -2.60 -13.35
C ARG A 38 -3.21 -3.31 -14.48
N ALA A 39 -3.25 -4.65 -14.50
CA ALA A 39 -2.69 -5.43 -15.59
C ALA A 39 -3.36 -5.09 -16.94
N GLU A 40 -4.68 -4.90 -16.96
CA GLU A 40 -5.45 -4.44 -18.14
C GLU A 40 -5.00 -3.04 -18.64
N LYS A 41 -4.48 -2.19 -17.75
CA LYS A 41 -4.01 -0.83 -18.07
C LYS A 41 -2.54 -0.75 -18.49
N ALA A 42 -1.85 -1.89 -18.66
CA ALA A 42 -0.40 -1.94 -18.91
C ALA A 42 0.43 -1.17 -17.86
N LEU A 43 -0.05 -1.14 -16.61
CA LEU A 43 0.73 -0.63 -15.49
C LEU A 43 1.67 -1.73 -15.00
N HIS A 44 2.98 -1.51 -15.17
CA HIS A 44 4.00 -2.55 -14.98
C HIS A 44 4.66 -2.51 -13.60
N SER A 45 4.56 -1.39 -12.88
CA SER A 45 5.10 -1.28 -11.53
C SER A 45 4.06 -1.68 -10.47
N VAL A 46 4.52 -2.39 -9.44
CA VAL A 46 3.74 -2.74 -8.26
C VAL A 46 3.21 -1.49 -7.54
N LEU A 47 3.94 -0.37 -7.67
CA LEU A 47 3.63 0.92 -7.05
C LEU A 47 2.83 1.86 -7.95
N ASP A 48 2.47 1.44 -9.16
CA ASP A 48 1.60 2.22 -10.04
C ASP A 48 0.19 2.37 -9.45
N ASP A 49 -0.49 3.45 -9.85
CA ASP A 49 -1.88 3.76 -9.47
C ASP A 49 -2.08 3.98 -7.94
N ILE A 50 -1.03 4.44 -7.25
CA ILE A 50 -1.13 4.98 -5.88
C ILE A 50 -1.52 6.46 -5.98
N PRO A 51 -2.71 6.87 -5.51
CA PRO A 51 -3.16 8.25 -5.64
C PRO A 51 -2.26 9.23 -4.89
N GLN A 52 -1.83 10.30 -5.57
CA GLN A 52 -0.97 11.33 -4.98
C GLN A 52 -1.67 12.15 -3.88
N ALA A 53 -3.00 12.27 -3.96
CA ALA A 53 -3.81 12.99 -2.98
C ALA A 53 -4.05 12.23 -1.67
N LEU A 54 -3.50 11.03 -1.49
CA LEU A 54 -3.62 10.30 -0.24
C LEU A 54 -2.82 11.01 0.87
N PRO A 55 -3.39 11.15 2.09
CA PRO A 55 -2.63 11.56 3.26
C PRO A 55 -1.38 10.69 3.46
N ALA A 56 -0.30 11.28 3.96
CA ALA A 56 1.02 10.65 4.00
C ALA A 56 1.01 9.25 4.63
N LEU A 57 0.35 9.08 5.78
CA LEU A 57 0.25 7.79 6.47
C LEU A 57 -0.55 6.75 5.66
N MET A 58 -1.66 7.16 5.04
CA MET A 58 -2.44 6.26 4.19
C MET A 58 -1.67 5.85 2.93
N LYS A 59 -0.89 6.78 2.37
CA LYS A 59 0.00 6.51 1.23
C LYS A 59 1.09 5.52 1.61
N ALA A 60 1.77 5.74 2.73
CA ALA A 60 2.81 4.84 3.26
C ALA A 60 2.26 3.43 3.50
N HIS A 61 1.12 3.31 4.18
CA HIS A 61 0.48 2.02 4.43
C HIS A 61 0.10 1.31 3.12
N LYS A 62 -0.41 2.04 2.12
CA LYS A 62 -0.73 1.47 0.80
C LYS A 62 0.53 0.99 0.06
N ILE A 63 1.62 1.76 0.10
CA ILE A 63 2.91 1.36 -0.49
C ILE A 63 3.38 0.05 0.15
N GLN A 64 3.43 -0.01 1.49
CA GLN A 64 3.83 -1.20 2.24
C GLN A 64 2.99 -2.43 1.84
N LYS A 65 1.66 -2.30 1.81
CA LYS A 65 0.75 -3.38 1.40
C LYS A 65 1.00 -3.88 -0.02
N ARG A 66 1.42 -3.00 -0.94
CA ARG A 66 1.76 -3.39 -2.32
C ARG A 66 3.09 -4.11 -2.41
N CYS A 67 4.09 -3.65 -1.70
CA CYS A 67 5.36 -4.38 -1.60
C CYS A 67 5.16 -5.77 -0.97
N ALA A 68 4.36 -5.86 0.11
CA ALA A 68 4.03 -7.13 0.75
C ALA A 68 3.33 -8.11 -0.20
N SER A 69 2.47 -7.63 -1.10
CA SER A 69 1.76 -8.49 -2.07
C SER A 69 2.67 -9.21 -3.06
N VAL A 70 3.92 -8.77 -3.22
CA VAL A 70 4.94 -9.44 -4.05
C VAL A 70 6.03 -10.10 -3.22
N GLY A 71 5.80 -10.29 -1.91
CA GLY A 71 6.72 -10.94 -0.99
C GLY A 71 7.80 -10.03 -0.41
N PHE A 72 7.72 -8.72 -0.62
CA PHE A 72 8.61 -7.76 0.02
C PHE A 72 7.99 -7.27 1.33
N ASP A 73 8.18 -8.05 2.39
CA ASP A 73 7.76 -7.71 3.76
C ASP A 73 8.66 -8.40 4.80
N TRP A 74 8.53 -8.00 6.05
CA TRP A 74 9.24 -8.58 7.18
C TRP A 74 8.57 -9.90 7.61
N ASN A 75 9.39 -10.91 7.91
CA ASN A 75 8.89 -12.21 8.37
C ASN A 75 8.52 -12.24 9.86
N THR A 76 9.04 -11.29 10.65
CA THR A 76 8.83 -11.21 12.10
C THR A 76 8.79 -9.75 12.56
N LEU A 77 8.21 -9.51 13.74
CA LEU A 77 8.02 -8.15 14.27
C LEU A 77 9.29 -7.50 14.83
N GLY A 78 10.26 -8.30 15.31
CA GLY A 78 11.50 -7.77 15.91
C GLY A 78 12.24 -6.79 15.00
N PRO A 79 12.61 -7.20 13.77
CA PRO A 79 13.27 -6.33 12.80
C PRO A 79 12.49 -5.06 12.43
N VAL A 80 11.15 -5.09 12.51
CA VAL A 80 10.32 -3.90 12.26
C VAL A 80 10.56 -2.85 13.34
N LEU A 81 10.59 -3.28 14.60
CA LEU A 81 10.85 -2.39 15.73
C LEU A 81 12.29 -1.89 15.72
N ASP A 82 13.26 -2.75 15.39
CA ASP A 82 14.66 -2.37 15.25
C ASP A 82 14.83 -1.27 14.19
N LYS A 83 14.14 -1.37 13.06
CA LYS A 83 14.18 -0.34 12.01
C LYS A 83 13.57 0.98 12.48
N VAL A 84 12.56 0.98 13.34
CA VAL A 84 12.02 2.23 13.93
C VAL A 84 13.07 2.90 14.81
N TYR A 85 13.81 2.14 15.62
CA TYR A 85 14.88 2.70 16.44
C TYR A 85 16.03 3.23 15.59
N GLU A 86 16.42 2.52 14.53
CA GLU A 86 17.43 2.96 13.57
C GLU A 86 17.07 4.32 12.95
N GLU A 87 15.84 4.50 12.48
CA GLU A 87 15.40 5.77 11.88
C GLU A 87 15.36 6.93 12.91
N ILE A 88 15.03 6.64 14.18
CA ILE A 88 15.13 7.62 15.26
C ILE A 88 16.59 8.05 15.45
N ASP A 89 17.51 7.09 15.48
CA ASP A 89 18.94 7.35 15.64
C ASP A 89 19.50 8.14 14.45
N GLU A 90 19.08 7.83 13.22
CA GLU A 90 19.45 8.59 12.00
C GLU A 90 18.97 10.04 12.07
N VAL A 91 17.70 10.26 12.41
CA VAL A 91 17.14 11.61 12.58
C VAL A 91 17.89 12.38 13.66
N MET A 92 18.19 11.73 14.79
CA MET A 92 18.95 12.34 15.89
C MET A 92 20.40 12.62 15.51
N HIS A 93 21.01 11.79 14.67
CA HIS A 93 22.36 12.00 14.14
C HIS A 93 22.40 13.27 13.29
N GLU A 94 21.53 13.37 12.28
CA GLU A 94 21.48 14.53 11.38
C GLU A 94 21.10 15.82 12.13
N ALA A 95 20.18 15.76 13.09
CA ALA A 95 19.80 16.91 13.91
C ALA A 95 20.93 17.44 14.82
N ARG A 96 21.96 16.63 15.11
CA ARG A 96 23.12 17.02 15.95
C ARG A 96 24.32 17.51 15.15
N GLN A 97 24.26 17.50 13.82
CA GLN A 97 25.38 17.94 13.00
C GLN A 97 25.62 19.44 13.18
N ALA A 98 26.87 19.80 13.48
CA ALA A 98 27.28 21.19 13.71
C ALA A 98 27.26 22.04 12.43
N VAL A 99 27.28 21.40 11.26
CA VAL A 99 27.17 22.02 9.94
C VAL A 99 25.97 21.39 9.24
N VAL A 100 25.01 22.23 8.88
CA VAL A 100 23.85 21.81 8.08
C VAL A 100 24.34 21.53 6.67
N ASP A 101 24.16 20.30 6.20
CA ASP A 101 24.41 19.94 4.82
C ASP A 101 23.26 20.49 3.95
N GLU A 102 23.49 21.64 3.32
CA GLU A 102 22.49 22.30 2.46
C GLU A 102 22.06 21.43 1.26
N SER A 103 22.81 20.38 0.90
CA SER A 103 22.43 19.47 -0.18
C SER A 103 21.35 18.45 0.19
N LYS A 104 21.07 18.29 1.50
CA LYS A 104 20.09 17.34 2.04
C LYS A 104 18.76 17.98 2.47
N LEU A 105 18.64 19.31 2.34
CA LEU A 105 17.41 20.08 2.58
C LEU A 105 16.51 20.09 1.33
#